data_AF-X1LWW7-F1
#
_entry.id   AF-X1LWW7-F1
#
_cell.length_a   1.000
_cell.length_b   1.000
_cell.length_c   1.000
_cell.angle_alpha   90.00
_cell.angle_beta   90.00
_cell.angle_gamma   90.00
#
_symmetry.space_group_name_H-M   'P 1'
#
loop_
_entity.id
_entity.type
_entity.pdbx_description
1 polymer ?
#
loop_
_entity_poly.entity_id
_entity_poly.type
_entity_poly.pdbx_seq_one_letter_code
_entity_poly.pdbx_strand_id
1 'polypeptide(L)' 'MKQFITFEGIDGSGKSTVSKVVYDKLKSDGHNVVLTYEPTDSTIGKFVQEEDRAVLSESSHYTPGYQHHEALLHRI' A
#
# COMPACT_ATOMS: atom_id res chain seq x y z
N MET A 1 8.02 0.96 -21.83
CA MET A 1 7.21 -0.19 -21.39
C MET A 1 6.42 0.20 -20.13
N LYS A 2 5.18 -0.26 -20.00
CA LYS A 2 4.40 -0.12 -18.76
C LYS A 2 4.90 -1.13 -17.71
N GLN A 3 5.07 -0.69 -16.47
CA GLN A 3 5.57 -1.52 -15.37
C GLN A 3 4.66 -1.36 -14.15
N PHE A 4 4.44 -2.47 -13.46
CA PHE A 4 3.73 -2.52 -12.18
C PHE A 4 4.65 -3.20 -11.17
N ILE A 5 4.97 -2.48 -10.10
CA ILE A 5 5.97 -2.86 -9.09
C ILE A 5 5.26 -2.88 -7.74
N THR A 6 5.38 -3.97 -6.97
CA THR A 6 4.80 -4.07 -5.62
C THR A 6 5.89 -4.08 -4.54
N PHE A 7 5.56 -3.59 -3.35
CA PHE A 7 6.41 -3.64 -2.16
C PHE A 7 5.71 -4.48 -1.09
N GLU A 8 6.31 -5.63 -0.79
CA GLU A 8 5.74 -6.65 0.09
C GLU A 8 6.54 -6.81 1.39
N GLY A 9 5.86 -7.21 2.46
CA GLY A 9 6.48 -7.45 3.77
C GLY A 9 5.50 -7.34 4.94
N ILE A 10 5.93 -7.82 6.11
CA ILE A 10 5.11 -7.76 7.35
C ILE A 10 4.89 -6.32 7.83
N ASP A 11 3.98 -6.13 8.77
CA ASP A 11 3.78 -4.83 9.40
C ASP A 11 5.03 -4.34 10.12
N GLY A 12 5.29 -3.04 10.01
CA GLY A 12 6.51 -2.44 10.51
C GLY A 12 7.78 -2.72 9.69
N SER A 13 7.73 -3.48 8.58
CA SER A 13 8.91 -3.73 7.74
C SER A 13 9.41 -2.52 6.94
N GLY A 14 8.63 -1.42 6.92
CA GLY A 14 9.01 -0.18 6.24
C GLY A 14 8.52 -0.05 4.78
N LYS A 15 7.57 -0.87 4.33
CA LYS A 15 7.00 -0.84 2.97
C LYS A 15 6.65 0.57 2.48
N SER A 16 5.80 1.29 3.21
CA SER A 16 5.34 2.63 2.85
C SER A 16 6.46 3.66 2.84
N THR A 17 7.48 3.49 3.69
CA THR A 17 8.67 4.36 3.68
C THR A 17 9.48 4.13 2.41
N VAL A 18 9.75 2.87 2.06
CA VAL A 18 10.53 2.51 0.88
C VAL A 18 9.78 2.84 -0.41
N SER A 19 8.48 2.53 -0.50
CA SER A 19 7.66 2.82 -1.69
C SER A 19 7.65 4.31 -2.02
N LYS A 20 7.55 5.17 -0.99
CA LYS A 20 7.60 6.63 -1.12
C LYS A 20 8.96 7.14 -1.57
N VAL A 21 10.06 6.61 -1.03
CA VAL A 21 11.42 6.98 -1.47
C VAL A 21 11.63 6.62 -2.94
N VAL A 22 11.21 5.43 -3.37
CA VAL A 22 11.31 5.00 -4.78
C VAL A 22 10.42 5.85 -5.68
N TYR A 23 9.18 6.15 -5.26
CA TYR A 23 8.28 7.04 -5.97
C TYR A 23 8.91 8.41 -6.23
N ASP A 24 9.41 9.07 -5.17
CA ASP A 24 9.99 10.41 -5.25
C ASP A 24 11.22 10.42 -6.16
N LYS A 25 12.06 9.38 -6.09
CA LYS A 25 13.22 9.23 -6.97
C LYS A 25 12.82 9.10 -8.43
N LEU A 26 11.93 8.16 -8.77
CA LEU A 26 11.49 7.96 -10.15
C LEU A 26 10.80 9.21 -10.72
N LYS A 27 9.97 9.87 -9.91
CA LYS A 27 9.33 11.13 -10.28
C LYS A 27 10.36 12.23 -10.54
N SER A 28 11.39 12.35 -9.70
CA SER A 28 12.48 13.33 -9.89
C SER A 28 13.31 13.07 -11.14
N ASP A 29 13.42 11.80 -11.56
CA ASP A 29 14.13 11.39 -12.78
C ASP A 29 13.26 11.57 -14.05
N GLY A 30 12.05 12.14 -13.92
CA GLY A 30 11.15 12.46 -15.04
C GLY A 30 10.21 11.33 -15.44
N HIS A 31 10.13 10.25 -14.66
CA HIS A 31 9.20 9.15 -14.92
C HIS A 31 7.77 9.54 -14.52
N ASN A 32 6.81 9.24 -15.39
CA ASN A 32 5.39 9.34 -15.07
C ASN A 32 4.98 8.11 -14.22
N VAL A 33 4.92 8.30 -12.90
CA VAL A 33 4.68 7.24 -11.91
C VAL A 33 3.48 7.57 -11.03
N VAL A 34 2.75 6.53 -10.62
CA VAL A 34 1.65 6.60 -9.66
C VAL A 34 1.97 5.66 -8.50
N LEU A 35 1.99 6.19 -7.28
CA LEU A 35 2.00 5.39 -6.06
C LEU A 35 0.56 5.12 -5.62
N THR A 36 0.25 3.87 -5.31
CA THR A 36 -1.05 3.41 -4.81
C THR A 36 -0.83 2.35 -3.74
N TYR A 37 -1.89 2.02 -2.99
CA TYR A 37 -1.84 1.02 -1.94
C TYR A 37 -3.15 0.23 -1.84
N GLU A 38 -3.09 -0.91 -1.17
CA GLU A 38 -4.25 -1.74 -0.83
C GLU A 38 -4.36 -1.92 0.70
N PRO A 39 -5.59 -2.07 1.24
CA PRO A 39 -6.85 -1.86 0.52
C PRO A 39 -7.02 -0.38 0.13
N THR A 40 -7.61 -0.13 -1.04
CA THR A 40 -7.71 1.23 -1.61
C THR A 40 -8.69 2.13 -0.84
N ASP A 41 -8.63 3.44 -1.06
CA ASP A 41 -9.61 4.42 -0.54
C ASP A 41 -10.98 4.41 -1.25
N SER A 42 -11.19 3.47 -2.18
CA SER A 42 -12.49 3.31 -2.87
C SER A 42 -13.57 2.82 -1.90
N THR A 43 -14.84 2.96 -2.27
CA THR A 43 -15.96 2.42 -1.46
C THR A 43 -15.77 0.95 -1.12
N ILE A 44 -15.32 0.15 -2.09
CA ILE A 44 -15.05 -1.29 -1.88
C ILE A 44 -13.83 -1.48 -0.98
N GLY A 45 -12.76 -0.71 -1.20
CA GLY A 45 -11.55 -0.84 -0.37
C GLY A 45 -11.79 -0.43 1.09
N LYS A 46 -12.62 0.59 1.34
CA LYS A 46 -13.07 0.96 2.69
C LYS A 46 -13.91 -0.12 3.34
N PHE A 47 -14.82 -0.73 2.59
CA PHE A 47 -15.60 -1.87 3.08
C PHE A 47 -14.68 -3.02 3.53
N VAL A 48 -13.68 -3.39 2.72
CA VAL A 48 -12.69 -4.41 3.10
C VAL A 48 -11.92 -4.00 4.36
N GLN A 49 -11.48 -2.74 4.47
CA GLN A 49 -10.79 -2.26 5.68
C GLN A 49 -11.66 -2.37 6.93
N GLU A 50 -12.94 -2.02 6.84
CA GLU A 50 -13.89 -2.07 7.95
C GLU A 50 -14.16 -3.50 8.42
N GLU A 51 -14.38 -4.42 7.48
CA GLU A 51 -14.58 -5.85 7.76
C GLU A 51 -13.34 -6.48 8.42
N ASP A 52 -12.13 -6.19 7.90
CA ASP A 52 -10.88 -6.65 8.52
C ASP A 52 -10.74 -6.10 9.95
N ARG A 53 -11.13 -4.82 10.17
CA ARG A 53 -11.12 -4.17 11.48
C ARG A 53 -12.03 -4.91 12.46
N ALA A 54 -13.24 -5.26 12.01
CA ALA A 54 -14.25 -5.92 12.81
C ALA A 54 -13.78 -7.31 13.25
N VAL A 55 -13.30 -8.13 12.30
CA VAL A 55 -12.77 -9.48 12.58
C VAL A 55 -11.62 -9.43 13.59
N LEU A 56 -10.68 -8.49 13.38
CA LEU A 56 -9.52 -8.38 14.25
C LEU A 56 -9.89 -7.89 15.66
N SER A 57 -10.91 -7.03 15.79
CA SER A 57 -11.38 -6.53 17.09
C SER A 57 -12.02 -7.60 17.99
N GLU A 58 -12.52 -8.69 17.41
CA GLU A 58 -13.07 -9.83 18.15
C GLU A 58 -11.98 -10.81 18.62
N SER A 59 -10.73 -10.64 18.15
CA SER A 59 -9.59 -11.46 18.55
C SER A 59 -8.92 -10.89 19.80
N SER A 60 -8.69 -11.72 20.82
CA SER A 60 -8.04 -11.34 22.07
C SER A 60 -6.56 -10.95 21.93
N HIS A 61 -5.99 -11.01 20.71
CA HIS A 61 -4.60 -10.71 20.38
C HIS A 61 -4.49 -9.65 19.27
N TYR A 62 -5.43 -8.70 19.25
CA TYR A 62 -5.39 -7.62 18.28
C TYR A 62 -4.22 -6.66 18.53
N THR A 63 -3.32 -6.57 17.57
CA THR A 63 -2.39 -5.45 17.43
C THR A 63 -2.88 -4.64 16.24
N PRO A 64 -3.27 -3.37 16.41
CA PRO A 64 -3.69 -2.53 15.28
C PRO A 64 -2.51 -2.36 14.31
N GLY A 65 -2.61 -3.00 13.15
CA GLY A 65 -1.65 -2.91 12.06
C GLY A 65 -2.37 -3.35 10.81
N TYR A 66 -2.58 -2.42 9.89
CA TYR A 66 -3.09 -2.75 8.58
C TYR A 66 -1.92 -3.11 7.68
N GLN A 67 -1.97 -4.30 7.09
CA GLN A 67 -1.08 -4.66 6.00
C GLN A 67 -1.43 -3.79 4.80
N HIS A 68 -0.73 -2.67 4.69
CA HIS A 68 -0.75 -1.86 3.49
C HIS A 68 0.18 -2.49 2.46
N HIS A 69 -0.39 -3.09 1.41
CA HIS A 69 0.40 -3.44 0.22
C HIS A 69 0.59 -2.16 -0.59
N GLU A 70 1.81 -1.88 -1.06
CA GLU A 70 2.13 -0.66 -1.79
C GLU A 70 2.53 -1.02 -3.22
N ALA A 71 2.07 -0.25 -4.19
CA ALA A 71 2.41 -0.49 -5.59
C ALA A 71 2.70 0.79 -6.37
N LEU A 72 3.63 0.69 -7.32
CA LEU A 72 4.00 1.73 -8.27
C LEU A 72 3.63 1.33 -9.69
N LEU A 73 2.88 2.19 -10.37
CA LEU A 73 2.57 2.07 -11.78
C LEU A 73 3.35 3.11 -12.59
N HIS A 74 4.16 2.66 -13.54
CA HIS A 74 4.85 3.54 -14.49
C HIS A 74 4.03 3.68 -15.78
N ARG A 75 3.52 4.90 -16.05
CA ARG A 75 2.92 5.31 -17.32
C ARG A 75 3.99 6.06 -18.13
N ILE A 76 4.00 5.94 -19.46
CA ILE A 76 4.81 6.79 -20.35
C ILE A 76 3.90 7.94 -20.77
#